data_AF-A0A930XJQ9-F1
#
_entry.id   AF-A0A930XJQ9-F1
#
_cell.length_a   1.000
_cell.length_b   1.000
_cell.length_c   1.000
_cell.angle_alpha   90.00
_cell.angle_beta   90.00
_cell.angle_gamma   90.00
#
_symmetry.space_group_name_H-M   'P 1'
#
loop_
_entity.id
_entity.type
_entity.pdbx_description
1 polymer ?
#
loop_
_entity_poly.entity_id
_entity_poly.type
_entity_poly.pdbx_seq_one_letter_code
_entity_poly.pdbx_strand_id
1 'polypeptide(L)'
;MTSICLYDLAGFDGLPVAQRLFGDGIQRLAPFQSAELPLSSGIPCTVLRLCENNFRVRLQEADGTALQQAFTQAQIGQRVWLQSFAWLSRLTLPDGIERLAEIAVPKSPHRIAGLQMNCAAPGRIDGVAVLVWRHSAQGQPAVDLHLAASDRKIIQTKLLALEFPL
;
A
#
# COMPACT_ATOMS: atom_id res chain seq x y z
N MET A 1 1.02 12.97 15.68
CA MET A 1 1.08 11.79 14.79
C MET A 1 0.99 12.29 13.36
N THR A 2 1.93 11.94 12.49
CA THR A 2 1.83 12.30 11.07
C THR A 2 0.77 11.43 10.40
N SER A 3 -0.23 12.06 9.81
CA SER A 3 -1.27 11.35 9.06
C SER A 3 -0.68 10.79 7.77
N ILE A 4 -1.11 9.59 7.39
CA ILE A 4 -0.67 8.89 6.18
C ILE A 4 -1.84 8.79 5.23
N CYS A 5 -1.58 9.08 3.96
CA CYS A 5 -2.54 8.93 2.87
C CYS A 5 -2.08 7.83 1.90
N LEU A 6 -3.06 7.25 1.20
CA LEU A 6 -2.85 6.27 0.15
C LEU A 6 -3.38 6.86 -1.16
N TYR A 7 -2.58 6.79 -2.22
CA TYR A 7 -2.99 7.12 -3.57
C TYR A 7 -2.80 5.92 -4.47
N ASP A 8 -3.78 5.64 -5.32
CA ASP A 8 -3.63 4.70 -6.42
C ASP A 8 -3.27 5.46 -7.68
N LEU A 9 -2.21 5.00 -8.35
CA LEU A 9 -1.83 5.37 -9.70
C LEU A 9 -2.15 4.20 -10.61
N ALA A 10 -2.98 4.41 -11.62
CA ALA A 10 -3.33 3.36 -12.56
C ALA A 10 -3.69 3.91 -13.94
N GLY A 11 -3.64 3.04 -14.94
CA GLY A 11 -3.94 3.39 -16.32
C GLY A 11 -3.17 2.52 -17.31
N PHE A 12 -3.31 2.84 -18.59
CA PHE A 12 -2.60 2.12 -19.64
C PHE A 12 -1.08 2.35 -19.54
N ASP A 13 -0.68 3.60 -19.26
CA ASP A 13 0.71 4.01 -19.20
C ASP A 13 1.24 4.11 -17.76
N GLY A 14 0.70 3.28 -16.85
CA GLY A 14 1.01 3.37 -15.42
C GLY A 14 2.49 3.18 -15.09
N LEU A 15 3.16 2.17 -15.68
CA LEU A 15 4.58 1.92 -15.44
C LEU A 15 5.48 3.08 -15.95
N PRO A 16 5.34 3.57 -17.20
CA PRO A 16 6.09 4.74 -17.66
C PRO A 16 5.96 5.97 -16.76
N VAL A 17 4.75 6.25 -16.26
CA VAL A 17 4.54 7.38 -15.35
C VAL A 17 5.15 7.11 -13.98
N ALA A 18 5.02 5.90 -13.45
CA ALA A 18 5.66 5.52 -12.21
C ALA A 18 7.19 5.63 -12.29
N GLN A 19 7.82 5.29 -13.42
CA GLN A 19 9.27 5.48 -13.62
C GLN A 19 9.67 6.96 -13.57
N ARG A 20 8.87 7.86 -14.14
CA ARG A 20 9.14 9.31 -14.06
C ARG A 20 9.00 9.85 -12.63
N LEU A 21 8.12 9.25 -11.83
CA LEU A 21 7.87 9.68 -10.45
C LEU A 21 8.90 9.13 -9.45
N PHE A 22 9.24 7.85 -9.58
CA PHE A 22 9.98 7.09 -8.55
C PHE A 22 11.33 6.55 -9.07
N GLY A 23 11.69 6.85 -10.31
CA GLY A 23 12.91 6.38 -10.98
C GLY A 23 12.84 4.94 -11.48
N ASP A 24 13.94 4.49 -12.09
CA ASP A 24 14.04 3.20 -12.78
C ASP A 24 13.95 1.99 -11.85
N GLY A 25 14.07 2.18 -10.53
CA GLY A 25 13.92 1.12 -9.54
C GLY A 25 12.52 0.48 -9.56
N ILE A 26 11.49 1.26 -9.93
CA ILE A 26 10.10 0.79 -9.90
C ILE A 26 9.83 -0.38 -10.86
N GLN A 27 10.56 -0.46 -11.98
CA GLN A 27 10.36 -1.52 -12.97
C GLN A 27 10.79 -2.90 -12.44
N ARG A 28 11.61 -2.93 -11.39
CA ARG A 28 12.10 -4.16 -10.75
C ARG A 28 11.09 -4.78 -9.78
N LEU A 29 10.06 -4.02 -9.40
CA LEU A 29 9.00 -4.54 -8.54
C LEU A 29 8.13 -5.51 -9.32
N ALA A 30 8.01 -6.75 -8.87
CA ALA A 30 6.95 -7.65 -9.32
C ALA A 30 5.59 -7.21 -8.74
N PRO A 31 4.45 -7.67 -9.31
CA PRO A 31 3.15 -7.51 -8.66
C PRO A 31 3.18 -7.97 -7.20
N PHE A 32 2.57 -7.18 -6.33
CA PHE A 32 2.56 -7.28 -4.88
C PHE A 32 3.91 -7.13 -4.17
N GLN A 33 4.91 -6.54 -4.82
CA GLN A 33 6.13 -6.07 -4.17
C GLN A 33 6.12 -4.56 -4.02
N SER A 34 6.83 -4.08 -3.00
CA SER A 34 6.99 -2.66 -2.71
C SER A 34 8.45 -2.26 -2.54
N ALA A 35 8.70 -0.95 -2.59
CA ALA A 35 9.97 -0.37 -2.16
C ALA A 35 9.73 1.02 -1.55
N GLU A 36 10.63 1.42 -0.66
CA GLU A 36 10.79 2.82 -0.28
C GLU A 36 11.56 3.52 -1.41
N LEU A 37 10.88 4.42 -2.10
CA LEU A 37 11.43 5.17 -3.23
C LEU A 37 11.04 6.64 -3.03
N PRO A 38 12.00 7.58 -3.05
CA PRO A 38 11.62 8.98 -3.00
C PRO A 38 10.90 9.38 -4.30
N LEU A 39 10.03 10.38 -4.22
CA LEU A 39 9.64 11.13 -5.41
C LEU A 39 10.88 11.75 -6.05
N SER A 40 10.80 12.11 -7.33
CA SER A 40 11.84 12.90 -8.00
C SER A 40 12.18 14.22 -7.28
N SER A 41 11.26 14.73 -6.46
CA SER A 41 11.46 15.87 -5.55
C SER A 41 12.22 15.56 -4.25
N GLY A 42 12.56 14.29 -3.98
CA GLY A 42 13.25 13.83 -2.77
C GLY A 42 12.33 13.43 -1.61
N ILE A 43 11.01 13.57 -1.76
CA ILE A 43 10.05 13.24 -0.69
C ILE A 43 9.99 11.71 -0.50
N PRO A 44 10.21 11.19 0.71
CA PRO A 44 10.17 9.76 0.96
C PRO A 44 8.74 9.22 0.82
N CYS A 45 8.57 8.17 0.02
CA CYS A 45 7.33 7.42 -0.04
C CYS A 45 7.58 5.92 -0.18
N THR A 46 6.55 5.11 0.08
CA THR A 46 6.59 3.67 -0.17
C THR A 46 5.63 3.37 -1.31
N VAL A 47 6.11 2.68 -2.34
CA VAL A 47 5.31 2.35 -3.52
C VAL A 47 5.13 0.84 -3.58
N LEU A 48 3.88 0.39 -3.66
CA LEU A 48 3.47 -1.00 -3.87
C LEU A 48 2.97 -1.17 -5.30
N ARG A 49 3.51 -2.14 -6.04
CA ARG A 49 2.95 -2.51 -7.35
C ARG A 49 1.77 -3.46 -7.14
N LEU A 50 0.55 -3.02 -7.45
CA LEU A 50 -0.66 -3.84 -7.32
C LEU A 50 -0.82 -4.82 -8.49
N CYS A 51 -0.50 -4.35 -9.70
CA CYS A 51 -0.41 -5.16 -10.91
C CYS A 51 0.54 -4.48 -11.91
N GLU A 52 0.56 -4.93 -13.17
CA GLU A 52 1.52 -4.46 -14.15
C GLU A 52 1.60 -2.93 -14.27
N ASN A 53 0.46 -2.24 -14.33
CA ASN A 53 0.40 -0.78 -14.50
C ASN A 53 -0.29 -0.06 -13.34
N ASN A 54 -0.55 -0.74 -12.22
CA ASN A 54 -1.23 -0.14 -11.08
C ASN A 54 -0.32 -0.15 -9.86
N PHE A 55 -0.20 1.01 -9.23
CA PHE A 55 0.66 1.23 -8.08
C PHE A 55 -0.17 1.89 -6.98
N ARG A 56 0.19 1.57 -5.73
CA ARG A 56 -0.30 2.26 -4.56
C ARG A 56 0.86 2.98 -3.89
N VAL A 57 0.70 4.27 -3.67
CA VAL A 57 1.68 5.14 -3.03
C VAL A 57 1.22 5.42 -1.62
N ARG A 58 2.12 5.21 -0.67
CA ARG A 58 1.97 5.55 0.75
C ARG A 58 2.91 6.70 1.08
N LEU A 59 2.36 7.81 1.53
CA LEU A 59 3.11 9.02 1.89
C LEU A 59 2.43 9.76 3.05
N GLN A 60 3.10 10.78 3.59
CA GLN A 60 2.47 11.63 4.59
C GLN A 60 1.41 12.52 3.93
N GLU A 61 0.33 12.81 4.66
CA GLU A 61 -0.77 13.63 4.13
C GLU A 61 -0.29 15.02 3.70
N ALA A 62 0.65 15.62 4.43
CA ALA A 62 1.26 16.90 4.10
C ALA A 62 1.98 16.90 2.73
N ASP A 63 2.42 15.74 2.26
CA ASP A 63 3.17 15.58 1.01
C ASP A 63 2.24 15.29 -0.20
N GLY A 64 0.92 15.14 0.02
CA GLY A 64 -0.05 14.83 -1.03
C GLY A 64 -0.06 15.84 -2.17
N THR A 65 0.07 17.14 -1.87
CA THR A 65 0.15 18.21 -2.87
C THR A 65 1.38 18.06 -3.77
N ALA A 66 2.53 17.70 -3.19
CA ALA A 66 3.76 17.53 -3.94
C ALA A 66 3.69 16.31 -4.88
N LEU A 67 3.09 15.21 -4.41
CA LEU A 67 2.79 14.05 -5.27
C LEU A 67 1.90 14.44 -6.45
N GLN A 68 0.82 15.19 -6.20
CA GLN A 68 -0.12 15.61 -7.26
C GLN A 68 0.55 16.51 -8.31
N GLN A 69 1.44 17.41 -7.88
CA GLN A 69 2.20 18.27 -8.78
C GLN A 69 3.19 17.47 -9.64
N ALA A 70 3.96 16.57 -9.01
CA ALA A 70 4.88 15.68 -9.72
C ALA A 70 4.14 14.79 -10.73
N PHE A 71 2.99 14.24 -10.34
CA PHE A 71 2.12 13.46 -11.23
C PHE A 71 1.62 14.28 -12.41
N THR A 72 1.19 15.52 -12.20
CA THR A 72 0.68 16.39 -13.26
C THR A 72 1.71 16.62 -14.37
N GLN A 73 2.98 16.72 -14.01
CA GLN A 73 4.08 16.82 -14.98
C GLN A 73 4.38 15.47 -15.64
N ALA A 74 4.43 14.39 -14.85
CA ALA A 74 4.77 13.06 -15.34
C ALA A 74 3.72 12.47 -16.29
N GLN A 75 2.44 12.84 -16.15
CA GLN A 75 1.33 12.28 -16.94
C GLN A 75 1.13 12.91 -18.33
N ILE A 76 1.90 13.94 -18.71
CA ILE A 76 1.68 14.64 -19.99
C ILE A 76 1.73 13.65 -21.16
N GLY A 77 0.62 13.57 -21.91
CA GLY A 77 0.46 12.64 -23.03
C GLY A 77 0.32 11.17 -22.64
N GLN A 78 0.00 10.86 -21.38
CA GLN A 78 -0.15 9.50 -20.85
C GLN A 78 -1.60 9.26 -20.40
N ARG A 79 -2.05 8.01 -20.50
CA ARG A 79 -3.41 7.59 -20.10
C ARG A 79 -3.37 6.96 -18.70
N VAL A 80 -3.21 7.82 -17.71
CA VAL A 80 -3.13 7.45 -16.29
C VAL A 80 -4.00 8.35 -15.43
N TRP A 81 -4.35 7.89 -14.24
CA TRP A 81 -4.96 8.67 -13.20
C TRP A 81 -4.22 8.43 -11.88
N LEU A 82 -4.32 9.41 -10.99
CA LEU A 82 -3.84 9.35 -9.61
C LEU A 82 -5.00 9.77 -8.70
N GLN A 83 -5.35 8.93 -7.74
CA GLN A 83 -6.47 9.24 -6.85
C GLN A 83 -6.31 8.64 -5.45
N SER A 84 -6.66 9.44 -4.44
CA SER A 84 -6.98 8.96 -3.10
C SER A 84 -8.47 8.65 -3.01
N PHE A 85 -8.81 7.55 -2.35
CA PHE A 85 -10.19 7.08 -2.26
C PHE A 85 -10.72 7.14 -0.83
N ALA A 86 -11.82 7.86 -0.62
CA ALA A 86 -12.46 7.96 0.70
C ALA A 86 -13.01 6.60 1.22
N TRP A 87 -13.31 5.66 0.31
CA TRP A 87 -13.74 4.31 0.69
C TRP A 87 -12.57 3.41 1.07
N LEU A 88 -11.32 3.77 0.77
CA LEU A 88 -10.14 2.98 1.11
C LEU A 88 -9.66 3.38 2.51
N SER A 89 -9.56 2.40 3.40
CA SER A 89 -9.06 2.58 4.75
C SER A 89 -7.82 1.74 5.02
N ARG A 90 -7.12 2.12 6.09
CA ARG A 90 -5.83 1.55 6.49
C ARG A 90 -5.76 1.37 8.01
N LEU A 91 -5.41 0.17 8.46
CA LEU A 91 -5.00 -0.10 9.84
C LEU A 91 -3.53 -0.46 9.84
N THR A 92 -2.72 0.20 10.66
CA THR A 92 -1.30 -0.12 10.81
C THR A 92 -1.12 -0.93 12.08
N LEU A 93 -0.39 -2.02 11.96
CA LEU A 93 0.00 -2.89 13.05
C LEU A 93 1.53 -2.91 13.13
N PRO A 94 2.12 -3.06 14.32
CA PRO A 94 3.47 -3.57 14.47
C PRO A 94 3.63 -4.90 13.71
N ASP A 95 4.86 -5.27 13.36
CA ASP A 95 5.10 -6.53 12.65
C ASP A 95 4.68 -7.75 13.50
N GLY A 96 3.54 -8.33 13.12
CA GLY A 96 2.91 -9.48 13.76
C GLY A 96 2.34 -10.43 12.71
N ILE A 97 3.03 -10.56 11.57
CA ILE A 97 2.52 -11.26 10.39
C ILE A 97 2.13 -12.71 10.67
N GLU A 98 2.85 -13.40 11.56
CA GLU A 98 2.55 -14.79 11.93
C GLU A 98 1.21 -14.89 12.68
N ARG A 99 0.98 -14.03 13.69
CA ARG A 99 -0.31 -13.94 14.39
C ARG A 99 -1.44 -13.56 13.44
N LEU A 100 -1.16 -12.65 12.51
CA LEU A 100 -2.16 -12.25 11.51
C LEU A 100 -2.52 -13.42 10.57
N ALA A 101 -1.54 -14.26 10.23
CA ALA A 101 -1.75 -15.43 9.37
C ALA A 101 -2.66 -16.49 9.99
N GLU A 102 -2.78 -16.55 11.33
CA GLU A 102 -3.70 -17.46 12.04
C GLU A 102 -5.17 -17.11 11.80
N ILE A 103 -5.47 -15.85 11.48
CA ILE A 103 -6.84 -15.36 11.31
C ILE A 103 -7.16 -14.92 9.88
N ALA A 104 -6.14 -14.73 9.06
CA ALA A 104 -6.29 -14.31 7.68
C ALA A 104 -6.33 -15.52 6.75
N VAL A 105 -7.40 -15.63 5.97
CA VAL A 105 -7.53 -16.61 4.89
C VAL A 105 -6.92 -16.01 3.62
N PRO A 106 -5.77 -16.52 3.13
CA PRO A 106 -5.14 -15.99 1.93
C PRO A 106 -5.98 -16.25 0.68
N LYS A 107 -5.93 -15.35 -0.30
CA LYS A 107 -6.42 -15.63 -1.65
C LYS A 107 -5.31 -16.30 -2.46
N SER A 108 -5.55 -17.49 -2.99
CA SER A 108 -4.58 -18.19 -3.85
C SER A 108 -4.19 -17.34 -5.07
N PRO A 109 -2.93 -17.42 -5.54
CA PRO A 109 -1.83 -18.27 -5.04
C PRO A 109 -1.04 -17.67 -3.86
N HIS A 110 -1.48 -16.53 -3.31
CA HIS A 110 -0.74 -15.80 -2.29
C HIS A 110 -0.76 -16.50 -0.93
N ARG A 111 0.15 -16.09 -0.04
CA ARG A 111 0.26 -16.57 1.35
C ARG A 111 0.44 -15.37 2.28
N ILE A 112 -0.21 -15.42 3.45
CA ILE A 112 0.00 -14.45 4.53
C ILE A 112 1.09 -14.96 5.49
N ALA A 113 1.06 -16.25 5.84
CA ALA A 113 2.12 -16.90 6.59
C ALA A 113 3.46 -16.79 5.83
N GLY A 114 4.51 -16.33 6.51
CA GLY A 114 5.82 -16.11 5.90
C GLY A 114 5.87 -15.00 4.85
N LEU A 115 4.89 -14.09 4.79
CA LEU A 115 4.93 -12.94 3.88
C LEU A 115 6.20 -12.12 4.13
N GLN A 116 7.02 -11.97 3.09
CA GLN A 116 8.33 -11.31 3.19
C GLN A 116 8.19 -9.80 3.40
N MET A 117 9.24 -9.17 3.94
CA MET A 117 9.34 -7.72 4.00
C MET A 117 9.19 -7.12 2.59
N ASN A 118 8.52 -5.97 2.50
CA ASN A 118 8.23 -5.27 1.25
C ASN A 118 7.37 -6.08 0.26
N CYS A 119 6.49 -6.94 0.79
CA CYS A 119 5.52 -7.69 -0.01
C CYS A 119 4.11 -7.50 0.53
N ALA A 120 3.14 -7.66 -0.36
CA ALA A 120 1.73 -7.68 -0.03
C ALA A 120 1.07 -8.98 -0.46
N ALA A 121 -0.07 -9.30 0.16
CA ALA A 121 -0.86 -10.45 -0.22
C ALA A 121 -2.36 -10.17 0.06
N PRO A 122 -3.24 -10.44 -0.91
CA PRO A 122 -4.68 -10.36 -0.70
C PRO A 122 -5.17 -11.54 0.15
N GLY A 123 -6.16 -11.27 0.99
CA GLY A 123 -6.81 -12.27 1.82
C GLY A 123 -8.16 -11.81 2.34
N ARG A 124 -8.66 -12.54 3.33
CA ARG A 124 -9.87 -12.20 4.09
C ARG A 124 -9.63 -12.38 5.57
N ILE A 125 -10.17 -11.50 6.40
CA ILE A 125 -10.26 -11.66 7.84
C ILE A 125 -11.73 -11.57 8.20
N ASP A 126 -12.29 -12.62 8.80
CA ASP A 126 -13.72 -12.68 9.15
C ASP A 126 -14.65 -12.35 7.96
N GLY A 127 -14.30 -12.89 6.78
CA GLY A 127 -15.04 -12.66 5.53
C GLY A 127 -14.75 -11.33 4.83
N VAL A 128 -14.23 -10.31 5.52
CA VAL A 128 -13.88 -9.00 4.97
C VAL A 128 -12.65 -9.10 4.08
N ALA A 129 -12.71 -8.53 2.87
CA ALA A 129 -11.56 -8.48 1.97
C ALA A 129 -10.49 -7.52 2.49
N VAL A 130 -9.26 -8.01 2.59
CA VAL A 130 -8.10 -7.22 3.04
C VAL A 130 -6.93 -7.43 2.09
N LEU A 131 -6.15 -6.37 1.86
CA LEU A 131 -4.79 -6.48 1.33
C LEU A 131 -3.85 -6.28 2.51
N VAL A 132 -3.09 -7.32 2.84
CA VAL A 132 -2.06 -7.28 3.88
C VAL A 132 -0.76 -6.84 3.24
N TRP A 133 -0.13 -5.80 3.77
CA TRP A 133 1.13 -5.26 3.24
C TRP A 133 2.17 -5.16 4.35
N ARG A 134 3.21 -5.99 4.28
CA ARG A 134 4.34 -5.95 5.21
C ARG A 134 5.45 -5.08 4.63
N HIS A 135 5.81 -4.01 5.33
CA HIS A 135 6.80 -3.05 4.85
C HIS A 135 7.51 -2.35 6.02
N SER A 136 8.52 -1.54 5.70
CA SER A 136 9.13 -0.62 6.67
C SER A 136 8.26 0.63 6.83
N ALA A 137 7.91 0.97 8.06
CA ALA A 137 7.32 2.24 8.45
C ALA A 137 8.29 2.94 9.38
N GLN A 138 8.89 4.05 8.93
CA GLN A 138 9.89 4.81 9.72
C GLN A 138 11.08 3.94 10.16
N GLY A 139 11.52 3.02 9.30
CA GLY A 139 12.64 2.12 9.58
C GLY A 139 12.27 0.93 10.49
N GLN A 140 11.01 0.80 10.88
CA GLN A 140 10.53 -0.33 11.68
C GLN A 140 9.62 -1.24 10.85
N PRO A 141 9.74 -2.57 10.97
CA PRO A 141 8.78 -3.50 10.42
C PRO A 141 7.34 -3.19 10.87
N ALA A 142 6.44 -3.10 9.89
CA ALA A 142 5.02 -2.87 10.12
C ALA A 142 4.17 -3.66 9.12
N VAL A 143 2.89 -3.82 9.46
CA VAL A 143 1.88 -4.41 8.58
C VAL A 143 0.73 -3.42 8.44
N ASP A 144 0.51 -2.96 7.22
CA ASP A 144 -0.68 -2.19 6.85
C ASP A 144 -1.76 -3.15 6.32
N LEU A 145 -2.97 -3.06 6.87
CA LEU A 145 -4.17 -3.69 6.34
C LEU A 145 -4.95 -2.66 5.53
N HIS A 146 -5.10 -2.90 4.23
CA HIS A 146 -5.94 -2.07 3.37
C HIS A 146 -7.30 -2.76 3.16
N LEU A 147 -8.37 -2.02 3.41
CA LEU A 147 -9.74 -2.53 3.41
C LEU A 147 -10.75 -1.42 3.09
N ALA A 148 -12.01 -1.79 2.87
CA ALA A 148 -13.07 -0.79 2.76
C ALA A 148 -13.28 -0.06 4.10
N ALA A 149 -13.56 1.23 4.03
CA ALA A 149 -13.80 2.09 5.19
C ALA A 149 -15.04 1.63 5.99
N SER A 150 -16.05 1.07 5.32
CA SER A 150 -17.22 0.45 5.95
C SER A 150 -16.85 -0.70 6.88
N ASP A 151 -15.77 -1.42 6.57
CA ASP A 151 -15.39 -2.65 7.26
C ASP A 151 -14.32 -2.41 8.33
N ARG A 152 -13.79 -1.18 8.41
CA ARG A 152 -12.71 -0.79 9.33
C ARG A 152 -13.03 -1.18 10.77
N LYS A 153 -14.24 -0.86 11.24
CA LYS A 153 -14.65 -1.11 12.63
C LYS A 153 -14.72 -2.61 12.93
N ILE A 154 -15.21 -3.41 11.98
CA ILE A 154 -15.31 -4.88 12.11
C ILE A 154 -13.91 -5.47 12.33
N ILE A 155 -12.96 -5.13 11.46
CA ILE A 155 -11.59 -5.61 11.56
C ILE A 155 -10.90 -5.08 12.82
N GLN A 156 -11.08 -3.80 13.15
CA GLN A 156 -10.53 -3.21 14.37
C GLN A 156 -11.03 -3.94 15.63
N THR A 157 -12.32 -4.23 15.74
CA THR A 157 -12.86 -5.00 16.87
C THR A 157 -12.28 -6.41 16.93
N LYS A 158 -12.14 -7.09 15.78
CA LYS A 158 -11.55 -8.43 15.73
C LYS A 158 -10.09 -8.44 16.19
N LEU A 159 -9.31 -7.45 15.75
CA LEU A 159 -7.90 -7.29 16.14
C LEU A 159 -7.75 -7.00 17.64
N LEU A 160 -8.60 -6.12 18.20
CA LEU A 160 -8.60 -5.82 19.64
C LEU A 160 -8.96 -7.05 20.49
N ALA A 161 -9.96 -7.83 20.06
CA ALA A 161 -10.35 -9.06 20.75
C ALA A 161 -9.24 -10.14 20.76
N LEU A 162 -8.26 -10.00 19.86
CA LEU A 162 -7.10 -10.87 19.74
C LEU A 162 -5.82 -10.20 20.24
N GLU A 163 -5.94 -9.07 20.94
CA GLU A 163 -4.83 -8.34 21.56
C GLU A 163 -3.74 -7.91 20.57
N PHE A 164 -4.15 -7.46 19.37
CA PHE A 164 -3.25 -6.73 18.48
C PHE A 164 -3.13 -5.28 18.96
N PRO A 165 -1.90 -4.74 19.07
CA PRO A 165 -1.69 -3.31 19.31
C PRO A 165 -2.14 -2.52 18.07
N LEU A 166 -3.01 -1.53 18.27
CA LEU A 166 -3.56 -0.62 17.25
C LEU A 166 -3.13 0.83 17.49
#